data_AF-A0A7S3UR66-F1
#
_entry.id   AF-A0A7S3UR66-F1
#
_cell.length_a   1.000
_cell.length_b   1.000
_cell.length_c   1.000
_cell.angle_alpha   90.00
_cell.angle_beta   90.00
_cell.angle_gamma   90.00
#
_symmetry.space_group_name_H-M   'P 1'
#
loop_
_entity.id
_entity.type
_entity.pdbx_description
1 polymer ?
#
loop_
_entity_poly.entity_id
_entity_poly.type
_entity_poly.pdbx_seq_one_letter_code
_entity_poly.pdbx_strand_id
1 'polypeptide(L)'
;FQKRYLQCLKDNQWDNMSCRYISKEYLQCRMDKNLMRPEKMERLGFTEKDNEEKPPRDTQKTVRREQDGGYVAGNQMIDDFVKARGRPTMITWIKNGGRVEGANRYKD
;
A
#
# COMPACT_ATOMS: atom_id res chain seq x y z
N PHE A 1 -21.36 5.14 -22.67
CA PHE A 1 -20.06 5.08 -21.96
C PHE A 1 -20.20 5.11 -20.44
N GLN A 2 -20.66 6.19 -19.81
CA GLN A 2 -20.75 6.28 -18.33
C GLN A 2 -21.48 5.11 -17.66
N LYS A 3 -22.68 4.75 -18.15
CA LYS A 3 -23.46 3.64 -17.58
C LYS A 3 -22.71 2.30 -17.65
N ARG A 4 -21.97 2.04 -18.73
CA ARG A 4 -21.16 0.81 -18.90
C ARG A 4 -19.99 0.78 -17.91
N TYR A 5 -19.31 1.91 -17.72
CA TYR A 5 -18.24 2.02 -16.73
C TYR A 5 -18.76 1.76 -15.31
N LEU A 6 -19.86 2.40 -14.93
CA LEU A 6 -20.49 2.19 -13.62
C LEU A 6 -21.00 0.76 -13.43
N GLN A 7 -21.52 0.13 -14.49
CA GLN A 7 -21.94 -1.27 -14.43
C GLN A 7 -20.73 -2.19 -14.21
N CYS A 8 -19.66 -2.02 -14.97
CA CYS A 8 -18.43 -2.79 -14.79
C CYS A 8 -17.87 -2.67 -13.37
N LEU A 9 -17.87 -1.47 -12.79
CA LEU A 9 -17.45 -1.29 -11.40
C LEU A 9 -18.31 -2.10 -10.43
N LYS A 10 -19.64 -2.12 -10.61
CA LYS A 10 -20.53 -2.91 -9.75
C LYS A 10 -20.24 -4.40 -9.88
N ASP A 11 -20.05 -4.89 -11.10
CA ASP A 11 -19.83 -6.31 -11.38
C ASP A 11 -18.45 -6.78 -10.87
N ASN A 12 -17.44 -5.90 -10.88
CA ASN A 12 -16.07 -6.19 -10.45
C ASN A 12 -15.76 -5.71 -9.02
N GLN A 13 -16.76 -5.60 -8.14
CA GLN A 13 -16.58 -5.21 -6.73
C GLN A 13 -15.79 -3.90 -6.55
N TRP A 14 -16.05 -2.93 -7.42
CA TRP A 14 -15.40 -1.63 -7.47
C TRP A 14 -13.89 -1.66 -7.79
N ASP A 15 -13.39 -2.74 -8.40
CA ASP A 15 -12.01 -2.76 -8.92
C ASP A 15 -11.91 -1.93 -10.21
N ASN A 16 -11.28 -0.76 -10.11
CA ASN A 16 -11.05 0.10 -11.26
C ASN A 16 -10.10 -0.53 -12.30
N MET A 17 -9.23 -1.46 -11.89
CA MET A 17 -8.25 -2.05 -12.81
C MET A 17 -8.89 -2.96 -13.85
N SER A 18 -9.94 -3.71 -13.48
CA SER A 18 -10.73 -4.54 -14.41
C SER A 18 -11.41 -3.70 -15.47
N CYS A 19 -11.91 -2.53 -15.07
CA CYS A 19 -12.72 -1.64 -15.91
C CYS A 19 -11.90 -0.60 -16.68
N ARG A 20 -10.58 -0.79 -16.77
CA ARG A 20 -9.68 0.23 -17.33
C ARG A 20 -9.89 0.47 -18.83
N TYR A 21 -10.29 -0.55 -19.58
CA TYR A 21 -10.64 -0.41 -21.00
C TYR A 21 -11.89 0.46 -21.20
N ILE A 22 -12.92 0.29 -20.36
CA ILE A 22 -14.14 1.12 -20.41
C ILE A 22 -13.87 2.52 -19.88
N SER A 23 -13.00 2.67 -18.87
CA SER A 23 -12.67 3.98 -18.32
C SER A 23 -11.96 4.87 -19.34
N LYS A 24 -11.13 4.27 -20.22
CA LYS A 24 -10.51 4.96 -21.38
C LYS A 24 -11.58 5.60 -22.27
N GLU A 25 -12.57 4.83 -22.72
CA GLU A 25 -13.67 5.32 -23.55
C GLU A 25 -14.54 6.36 -22.84
N TYR A 26 -14.78 6.17 -21.55
CA TYR A 26 -15.56 7.10 -20.75
C TYR A 26 -14.89 8.47 -20.62
N LEU A 27 -13.58 8.50 -20.38
CA LEU A 27 -12.81 9.75 -20.32
C LEU A 27 -12.75 10.43 -21.67
N GLN A 28 -12.57 9.68 -22.76
CA GLN A 28 -12.61 10.23 -24.11
C GLN A 28 -13.96 10.89 -24.41
N CYS A 29 -15.06 10.21 -24.11
CA CYS A 29 -16.41 10.77 -24.23
C CYS A 29 -16.59 12.06 -23.42
N ARG A 30 -15.96 12.19 -22.25
CA ARG A 30 -16.04 13.43 -21.44
C ARG A 30 -15.26 14.57 -22.09
N MET A 31 -14.12 14.29 -22.70
CA MET A 31 -13.35 15.29 -23.45
C MET A 31 -14.14 15.76 -24.68
N ASP A 32 -14.71 14.84 -25.45
CA ASP A 32 -15.51 15.15 -26.64
C ASP A 32 -16.76 15.98 -26.33
N LYS A 33 -17.31 15.81 -25.13
CA LYS A 33 -18.46 16.58 -24.63
C LYS A 33 -18.08 17.87 -23.91
N ASN A 34 -16.80 18.25 -23.91
CA ASN A 34 -16.27 19.41 -23.18
C ASN A 34 -16.59 19.38 -21.67
N LEU A 35 -16.72 18.18 -21.09
CA LEU A 35 -16.93 17.94 -19.64
C LEU A 35 -15.60 17.68 -18.90
N MET A 36 -14.49 17.74 -19.62
CA MET A 36 -13.11 17.64 -19.13
C MET A 36 -12.18 18.34 -20.12
N ARG A 37 -11.05 18.89 -19.64
CA ARG A 37 -10.01 19.43 -20.52
C ARG A 37 -9.47 18.32 -21.44
N PRO A 38 -9.28 18.57 -22.74
CA PRO A 38 -8.69 17.59 -23.65
C PRO A 38 -7.23 17.33 -23.27
N GLU A 39 -6.88 16.06 -23.09
CA GLU A 39 -5.53 15.59 -22.76
C GLU A 39 -5.24 14.30 -23.54
N LYS A 40 -3.96 14.02 -23.80
CA LYS A 40 -3.57 12.74 -24.41
C LYS A 40 -3.77 11.59 -23.43
N MET A 41 -4.34 10.48 -23.90
CA MET A 41 -4.61 9.30 -23.05
C MET A 41 -3.34 8.73 -22.39
N GLU A 42 -2.19 8.83 -23.06
CA GLU A 42 -0.87 8.45 -22.51
C GLU A 42 -0.49 9.25 -21.26
N ARG A 43 -0.81 10.56 -21.23
CA ARG A 43 -0.54 11.43 -20.07
C ARG A 43 -1.48 11.15 -18.90
N LEU A 44 -2.67 10.63 -19.19
CA LEU A 44 -3.59 10.08 -18.20
C LEU A 44 -3.17 8.68 -17.74
N GLY A 45 -2.04 8.15 -18.25
CA GLY A 45 -1.46 6.88 -17.86
C GLY A 45 -2.07 5.66 -18.54
N PHE A 46 -2.87 5.84 -19.60
CA PHE A 46 -3.36 4.71 -20.40
C PHE A 46 -2.28 4.21 -21.34
N THR A 47 -2.13 2.90 -21.39
CA THR A 47 -1.21 2.19 -22.29
C THR A 47 -1.99 1.27 -23.22
N GLU A 48 -1.34 0.73 -24.25
CA GLU A 48 -1.99 -0.22 -25.17
C GLU A 48 -2.51 -1.48 -24.48
N LYS A 49 -1.89 -1.86 -23.34
CA LYS A 49 -2.33 -2.98 -22.50
C LYS A 49 -3.65 -2.74 -21.79
N ASP A 50 -4.19 -1.52 -21.86
CA ASP A 50 -5.43 -1.15 -21.18
C ASP A 50 -6.62 -1.14 -22.14
N ASN A 51 -6.46 -1.61 -23.38
CA ASN A 51 -7.56 -1.81 -24.32
C ASN A 51 -8.28 -3.17 -24.10
N GLU A 52 -7.72 -4.04 -23.28
CA GLU A 52 -8.23 -5.39 -23.00
C GLU A 52 -8.86 -5.48 -21.60
N GLU A 53 -9.84 -6.37 -21.45
CA GLU A 53 -10.45 -6.68 -20.16
C GLU A 53 -9.49 -7.50 -19.31
N LYS A 54 -9.28 -7.05 -18.07
CA LYS A 54 -8.43 -7.74 -17.09
C LYS A 54 -9.30 -8.36 -16.02
N PRO A 55 -8.96 -9.57 -15.54
CA PRO A 55 -9.68 -10.15 -14.42
C PRO A 55 -9.52 -9.25 -13.18
N PRO A 56 -10.54 -9.20 -12.31
CA PRO A 56 -10.45 -8.48 -11.04
C PRO A 56 -9.27 -8.95 -10.20
N ARG A 57 -8.61 -7.99 -9.57
CA ARG A 57 -7.50 -8.29 -8.66
C ARG A 57 -8.04 -9.10 -7.49
N ASP A 58 -7.38 -10.22 -7.21
CA ASP A 58 -7.66 -10.98 -6.00
C ASP A 58 -7.24 -10.15 -4.77
N THR A 59 -8.23 -9.61 -4.07
CA THR A 59 -8.07 -8.84 -2.83
C THR A 59 -7.45 -9.67 -1.69
N GLN A 60 -7.30 -10.98 -1.85
CA GLN A 60 -6.69 -11.86 -0.84
C GLN A 60 -5.16 -11.72 -0.73
N LYS A 61 -4.48 -11.01 -1.64
CA LYS A 61 -3.01 -10.89 -1.58
C LYS A 61 -2.48 -9.90 -0.53
N THR A 62 -3.34 -9.22 0.23
CA THR A 62 -2.91 -8.36 1.34
C THR A 62 -2.71 -9.10 2.66
N VAL A 63 -2.94 -10.42 2.71
CA VAL A 63 -2.60 -11.27 3.87
C VAL A 63 -1.32 -12.11 3.63
N ARG A 64 -0.43 -11.72 2.71
CA ARG A 64 0.88 -12.38 2.51
C ARG A 64 2.06 -11.41 2.45
N ARG A 65 2.13 -10.53 3.45
CA ARG A 65 3.33 -10.33 4.27
C ARG A 65 2.85 -9.60 5.50
N GLU A 66 2.76 -10.36 6.58
CA GLU A 66 2.65 -9.92 7.95
C GLU A 66 3.64 -8.76 8.17
N GLN A 67 3.13 -7.52 8.05
CA GLN A 67 3.74 -6.36 8.65
C GLN A 67 3.08 -6.24 10.02
N ASP A 68 3.60 -7.00 10.98
CA ASP A 68 3.17 -6.91 12.39
C ASP A 68 3.43 -5.52 13.00
N GLY A 69 4.12 -4.64 12.29
CA GLY A 69 4.18 -3.22 12.59
C GLY A 69 3.90 -2.45 11.32
N GLY A 70 2.81 -1.68 11.30
CA GLY A 70 2.59 -0.69 10.27
C GLY A 70 3.80 0.23 10.12
N TYR A 71 4.04 0.74 8.92
CA TYR A 71 5.20 1.58 8.62
C TYR A 71 5.02 2.98 9.23
N VAL A 72 5.71 3.26 10.34
CA VAL A 72 5.83 4.60 10.94
C VAL A 72 7.25 5.11 10.66
N ALA A 73 7.36 6.23 9.94
CA ALA A 73 8.65 6.84 9.63
C ALA A 73 9.41 7.17 10.94
N GLY A 74 10.64 6.66 11.07
CA GLY A 74 11.50 6.84 12.24
C GLY A 74 11.48 5.70 13.26
N ASN A 75 10.47 4.83 13.26
CA ASN A 75 10.40 3.72 14.23
C ASN A 75 11.42 2.61 13.95
N GLN A 76 11.89 2.47 12.70
CA GLN A 76 12.94 1.51 12.34
C GLN A 76 14.20 1.66 13.22
N MET A 77 14.61 2.90 13.52
CA MET A 77 15.77 3.17 14.37
C MET A 77 15.53 2.79 15.84
N ILE A 78 14.28 2.90 16.31
CA ILE A 78 13.89 2.54 17.67
C ILE A 78 13.85 1.02 17.82
N ASP A 79 13.29 0.31 16.84
CA ASP A 79 13.22 -1.16 16.85
C ASP A 79 14.63 -1.79 16.84
N ASP A 80 15.54 -1.25 16.02
CA ASP A 80 16.93 -1.69 15.98
C ASP A 80 17.68 -1.39 17.29
N PHE A 81 17.40 -0.24 17.93
CA PHE A 81 17.97 0.15 19.22
C PHE A 81 17.47 -0.73 20.39
N VAL A 82 16.17 -1.07 20.39
CA VAL A 82 15.54 -1.94 21.40
C VAL A 82 16.02 -3.39 21.23
N LYS A 83 16.17 -3.85 19.99
CA LYS A 83 16.70 -5.18 19.68
C LYS A 83 18.18 -5.31 20.03
N ALA A 84 18.97 -4.26 19.81
CA ALA A 84 20.39 -4.21 20.18
C ALA A 84 20.65 -4.13 21.70
N ARG A 85 19.73 -3.53 22.48
CA ARG A 85 19.81 -3.44 23.95
C ARG A 85 18.89 -4.42 24.67
N GLY A 86 18.71 -5.62 24.10
CA GLY A 86 17.84 -6.70 24.57
C GLY A 86 17.28 -6.50 25.98
N ARG A 87 16.04 -6.00 26.08
CA ARG A 87 15.39 -5.76 27.37
C ARG A 87 15.26 -7.12 28.08
N PRO A 88 15.93 -7.35 29.22
CA PRO A 88 15.71 -8.59 29.95
C PRO A 88 14.25 -8.64 30.38
N THR A 89 13.62 -9.80 30.20
CA THR A 89 12.23 -9.98 30.63
C THR A 89 12.15 -9.83 32.16
N MET A 90 10.97 -9.47 32.69
CA MET A 90 10.75 -9.34 34.13
C MET A 90 11.15 -10.61 34.90
N ILE A 91 10.93 -11.78 34.29
CA ILE A 91 11.35 -13.10 34.83
C ILE A 91 12.88 -13.19 34.90
N THR A 92 13.59 -12.72 33.88
CA THR A 92 15.06 -12.69 33.85
C THR A 92 15.64 -11.73 34.88
N TRP A 93 14.99 -10.58 35.12
CA TRP A 93 15.39 -9.60 36.15
C TRP A 93 15.23 -10.15 37.58
N ILE A 94 14.11 -10.84 37.85
CA ILE A 94 13.86 -11.52 39.14
C ILE A 94 14.87 -12.63 39.39
N LYS A 95 15.17 -13.46 38.37
CA LYS A 95 16.15 -14.55 38.47
C LYS A 95 17.58 -14.07 38.72
N ASN A 96 17.95 -12.90 38.20
CA ASN A 96 19.27 -12.29 38.40
C ASN A 96 19.34 -11.35 39.63
N GLY A 97 18.37 -11.44 40.54
CA GLY A 97 18.39 -10.72 41.82
C GLY A 97 18.37 -9.18 41.68
N GLY A 98 17.82 -8.65 40.59
CA GLY A 98 17.73 -7.21 40.35
C GLY A 98 19.05 -6.50 40.00
N ARG A 99 20.14 -7.23 39.74
CA ARG A 99 21.44 -6.62 39.37
C ARG A 99 21.46 -6.23 37.89
N VAL A 100 21.53 -4.94 37.61
CA VAL A 100 21.84 -4.41 36.27
C VAL A 100 23.37 -4.42 36.08
N GLU A 101 23.86 -5.23 35.14
CA GLU A 101 25.25 -5.10 34.68
C GLU A 101 25.31 -3.94 33.69
N GLY A 102 25.98 -2.86 34.12
CA GLY A 102 26.04 -1.61 33.39
C GLY A 102 26.90 -1.68 32.14
N ALA A 103 26.62 -0.77 31.19
CA ALA A 103 27.57 -0.36 30.17
C ALA A 103 27.75 1.16 30.28
N ASN A 104 28.73 1.59 31.07
CA ASN A 104 29.30 2.92 30.95
C ASN A 104 30.24 2.91 29.73
N ARG A 105 29.98 3.74 28.71
CA ARG A 105 30.93 3.95 27.62
C ARG A 105 30.81 5.38 27.07
N TYR A 106 31.15 6.37 27.91
CA TYR A 106 31.73 7.62 27.43
C TYR A 106 33.24 7.41 27.35
N LYS A 107 33.78 7.44 26.13
CA LYS A 107 35.18 7.74 25.89
C LYS A 107 35.18 8.86 24.86
N ASP A 108 35.93 9.92 25.17
CA ASP A 108 36.22 11.04 24.28
C ASP A 108 36.79 10.60 22.93
#